data_AF-A0A1F6LIS5-F1
#
_entry.id   AF-A0A1F6LIS5-F1
#
_cell.length_a   1.000
_cell.length_b   1.000
_cell.length_c   1.000
_cell.angle_alpha   90.00
_cell.angle_beta   90.00
_cell.angle_gamma   90.00
#
_symmetry.space_group_name_H-M   'P 1'
#
loop_
_entity.id
_entity.type
_entity.pdbx_description
1 polymer ?
#
loop_
_entity_poly.entity_id
_entity_poly.type
_entity_poly.pdbx_seq_one_letter_code
_entity_poly.pdbx_strand_id
1 'polypeptide(L)'
;MFWLAMGVLFFLLFVATHILLARAGVMCVELPKLLGLAVLWLAVYGAVWAVGGGMPAGTGFWNVPLAFTSMALFFLFCLCYILECNLVPYGSPSMKILEFVNRSAGAEASHVQLKDYLTGERIVQSRLDDLVASGYIAFDGARYTLQPGGRRVARLMRAYRQLFRLEAGG
;
A
#
# COMPACT_ATOMS: atom_id res chain seq x y z
N MET A 1 20.60 -13.00 -16.94
CA MET A 1 20.56 -12.19 -15.69
C MET A 1 20.23 -10.73 -15.96
N PHE A 2 20.87 -10.07 -16.94
CA PHE A 2 20.59 -8.66 -17.30
C PHE A 2 19.10 -8.34 -17.51
N TRP A 3 18.39 -9.11 -18.33
CA TRP A 3 16.97 -8.90 -18.63
C TRP A 3 16.06 -8.98 -17.40
N LEU A 4 16.33 -9.93 -16.49
CA LEU A 4 15.58 -10.06 -15.23
C LEU A 4 15.82 -8.85 -14.31
N ALA A 5 17.08 -8.41 -14.17
CA ALA A 5 17.41 -7.21 -13.41
C ALA A 5 16.73 -5.97 -13.98
N MET A 6 16.61 -5.87 -15.30
CA MET A 6 15.91 -4.78 -15.97
C MET A 6 14.39 -4.82 -15.70
N GLY A 7 13.76 -6.01 -15.73
CA GLY A 7 12.36 -6.18 -15.33
C GLY A 7 12.08 -5.71 -13.90
N VAL A 8 12.92 -6.11 -12.96
CA VAL A 8 12.83 -5.68 -11.55
C VAL A 8 13.05 -4.17 -11.41
N LEU A 9 14.06 -3.61 -12.08
CA LEU A 9 14.33 -2.18 -12.05
C LEU A 9 13.14 -1.35 -12.54
N PHE A 10 12.53 -1.74 -13.65
CA PHE A 10 11.35 -1.06 -14.18
C PHE A 10 10.14 -1.17 -13.25
N PHE A 11 9.97 -2.32 -12.59
CA PHE A 11 8.95 -2.47 -11.54
C PHE A 11 9.20 -1.50 -10.37
N LEU A 12 10.44 -1.38 -9.90
CA LEU A 12 10.80 -0.44 -8.84
C LEU A 12 10.57 1.02 -9.25
N LEU A 13 10.86 1.37 -10.51
CA LEU A 13 10.58 2.71 -11.05
C LEU A 13 9.07 2.97 -11.15
N PHE A 14 8.28 1.98 -11.56
CA PHE A 14 6.82 2.06 -11.53
C PHE A 14 6.30 2.33 -10.11
N VAL A 15 6.77 1.58 -9.11
CA VAL A 15 6.39 1.78 -7.70
C VAL A 15 6.81 3.16 -7.20
N ALA A 16 8.04 3.58 -7.48
CA ALA A 16 8.53 4.91 -7.09
C ALA A 16 7.68 6.02 -7.74
N THR A 17 7.32 5.88 -9.01
CA THR A 17 6.47 6.84 -9.72
C THR A 17 5.08 6.89 -9.11
N HIS A 18 4.48 5.75 -8.79
CA HIS A 18 3.20 5.69 -8.11
C HIS A 18 3.26 6.42 -6.75
N ILE A 19 4.28 6.16 -5.93
CA ILE A 19 4.46 6.82 -4.63
C ILE A 19 4.62 8.34 -4.79
N LEU A 20 5.40 8.80 -5.77
CA LEU A 20 5.61 10.22 -6.02
C LEU A 20 4.32 10.91 -6.50
N LEU A 21 3.57 10.28 -7.41
CA LEU A 21 2.29 10.80 -7.90
C LEU A 21 1.20 10.79 -6.82
N ALA A 22 1.18 9.76 -5.97
CA ALA A 22 0.30 9.70 -4.81
C ALA A 22 0.63 10.80 -3.81
N ARG A 23 1.91 11.03 -3.53
CA ARG A 23 2.38 12.11 -2.65
C ARG A 23 2.04 13.50 -3.19
N ALA A 24 2.02 13.67 -4.51
CA ALA A 24 1.62 14.92 -5.16
C ALA A 24 0.10 15.13 -5.18
N GLY A 25 -0.70 14.17 -4.69
CA GLY A 25 -2.16 14.20 -4.74
C GLY A 25 -2.74 13.98 -6.13
N VAL A 26 -1.92 13.52 -7.09
CA VAL A 26 -2.30 13.32 -8.49
C VAL A 26 -2.95 11.95 -8.69
N MET A 27 -2.50 10.94 -7.94
CA MET A 27 -3.01 9.58 -8.01
C MET A 27 -3.50 9.09 -6.64
N CYS A 28 -4.77 8.72 -6.57
CA CYS A 28 -5.28 7.85 -5.52
C CYS A 28 -5.14 6.38 -5.94
N VAL A 29 -5.34 5.46 -4.99
CA VAL A 29 -5.36 4.00 -5.22
C VAL A 29 -6.63 3.59 -5.99
N GLU A 30 -6.78 4.15 -7.18
CA GLU A 30 -7.88 3.87 -8.10
C GLU A 30 -7.36 2.94 -9.18
N LEU A 31 -8.00 1.77 -9.31
CA LEU A 31 -7.69 0.76 -10.31
C LEU A 31 -7.40 1.32 -11.73
N PRO A 32 -8.22 2.22 -12.32
CA PRO A 32 -7.96 2.72 -13.67
C PRO A 32 -6.67 3.55 -13.77
N LYS A 33 -6.34 4.36 -12.76
CA LYS A 33 -5.13 5.19 -12.75
C LYS A 33 -3.88 4.31 -12.62
N LEU A 34 -3.93 3.32 -11.73
CA LEU A 34 -2.85 2.36 -11.53
C LEU A 34 -2.60 1.48 -12.77
N LEU A 35 -3.68 1.02 -13.41
CA LEU A 35 -3.61 0.26 -14.66
C LEU A 35 -3.01 1.12 -15.79
N GLY A 36 -3.46 2.37 -15.91
CA GLY A 36 -2.92 3.34 -16.87
C GLY A 36 -1.42 3.59 -16.66
N LEU A 37 -0.99 3.74 -15.41
CA LEU A 37 0.44 3.88 -15.07
C LEU A 37 1.25 2.62 -15.41
N ALA A 38 0.69 1.42 -15.19
CA ALA A 38 1.36 0.17 -15.54
C ALA A 38 1.50 0.02 -17.07
N VAL A 39 0.47 0.37 -17.85
CA VAL A 39 0.52 0.37 -19.31
C VAL A 39 1.53 1.41 -19.83
N LEU A 40 1.58 2.59 -19.22
CA LEU A 40 2.58 3.61 -19.55
C LEU A 40 4.00 3.08 -19.35
N TRP A 41 4.28 2.49 -18.18
CA TRP A 41 5.60 1.92 -17.90
C TRP A 41 5.94 0.71 -18.77
N LEU A 42 4.94 -0.07 -19.20
CA LEU A 42 5.11 -1.13 -20.20
C LEU A 42 5.53 -0.56 -21.56
N ALA A 43 4.92 0.55 -21.98
CA ALA A 43 5.30 1.23 -23.22
C ALA A 43 6.71 1.82 -23.13
N VAL A 44 7.10 2.42 -22.00
CA VAL A 44 8.46 2.90 -21.76
C VAL A 44 9.46 1.75 -21.78
N TYR A 45 9.14 0.61 -21.18
CA TYR A 45 9.96 -0.61 -21.24
C TYR A 45 10.18 -1.05 -22.70
N GLY A 46 9.10 -1.14 -23.47
CA GLY A 46 9.16 -1.51 -24.89
C GLY A 46 9.97 -0.52 -25.73
N ALA A 47 9.85 0.77 -25.45
CA ALA A 47 10.64 1.81 -26.13
C ALA A 47 12.13 1.72 -25.80
N VAL A 48 12.50 1.50 -24.53
CA VAL A 48 13.91 1.27 -24.13
C VAL A 48 14.47 0.02 -24.79
N TRP A 49 13.66 -1.05 -24.89
CA TRP A 49 14.05 -2.25 -25.62
C TRP A 49 14.26 -2.00 -27.13
N ALA A 50 13.37 -1.21 -27.76
CA ALA A 50 13.47 -0.89 -29.18
C ALA A 50 14.66 0.03 -29.51
N VAL A 51 14.93 1.04 -28.68
CA VAL A 51 16.03 2.01 -28.86
C VAL A 51 17.38 1.43 -28.45
N GLY A 52 17.42 0.56 -27.43
CA GLY A 52 18.64 -0.10 -26.94
C GLY A 52 19.24 -1.14 -27.90
N GLY A 53 18.75 -1.23 -29.14
CA GLY A 53 19.21 -2.18 -30.13
C GLY A 53 18.78 -3.61 -29.80
N GLY A 54 17.47 -3.89 -29.89
CA GLY A 54 16.81 -5.16 -29.58
C GLY A 54 17.37 -6.44 -30.23
N MET A 55 18.48 -6.38 -30.95
CA MET A 55 19.38 -7.49 -31.23
C MET A 55 20.83 -7.02 -31.09
N PRO A 56 21.59 -7.52 -30.10
CA PRO A 56 23.03 -7.60 -30.26
C PRO A 56 23.29 -8.40 -31.55
N ALA A 57 24.06 -7.83 -32.48
CA ALA A 57 24.54 -8.56 -33.64
C ALA A 57 25.29 -9.81 -33.15
N GLY A 58 24.61 -10.97 -33.13
CA GLY A 58 25.15 -12.23 -32.60
C GLY A 58 24.30 -13.00 -31.60
N THR A 59 23.17 -12.47 -31.08
CA THR A 59 22.30 -13.29 -30.22
C THR A 59 21.29 -14.07 -31.04
N GLY A 60 21.49 -15.38 -31.13
CA GLY A 60 20.54 -16.29 -31.75
C GLY A 60 19.13 -16.18 -31.14
N PHE A 61 18.16 -16.65 -31.92
CA PHE A 61 16.72 -16.77 -31.63
C PHE A 61 16.37 -17.15 -30.16
N TRP A 62 17.27 -17.84 -29.46
CA TRP A 62 17.19 -18.25 -28.05
C TRP A 62 17.17 -17.13 -27.00
N ASN A 63 17.61 -15.89 -27.30
CA ASN A 63 17.56 -14.78 -26.33
C ASN A 63 16.28 -13.93 -26.41
N VAL A 64 15.51 -14.04 -27.49
CA VAL A 64 14.21 -13.38 -27.66
C VAL A 64 13.20 -13.83 -26.58
N PRO A 65 13.08 -15.13 -26.25
CA PRO A 65 12.23 -15.59 -25.14
C PRO A 65 12.56 -14.96 -23.78
N LEU A 66 13.82 -14.60 -23.52
CA LEU A 66 14.23 -14.03 -22.23
C LEU A 66 13.80 -12.57 -22.05
N ALA A 67 13.78 -11.79 -23.12
CA ALA A 67 13.29 -10.40 -23.06
C ALA A 67 11.76 -10.37 -22.86
N PHE A 68 11.02 -11.19 -23.61
CA PHE A 68 9.56 -11.30 -23.44
C PHE A 68 9.16 -11.82 -22.05
N THR A 69 9.90 -12.80 -21.51
CA THR A 69 9.64 -13.28 -20.14
C THR A 69 9.93 -12.21 -19.09
N SER A 70 10.95 -11.36 -19.26
CA SER A 70 11.20 -10.24 -18.33
C SER A 70 10.12 -9.16 -18.38
N MET A 71 9.56 -8.90 -19.57
CA MET A 71 8.46 -7.94 -19.74
C MET A 71 7.14 -8.48 -19.15
N ALA A 72 6.90 -9.78 -19.31
CA ALA A 72 5.79 -10.48 -18.67
C ALA A 72 5.92 -10.48 -17.13
N LEU A 73 7.13 -10.70 -16.60
CA LEU A 73 7.39 -10.63 -15.16
C LEU A 73 7.18 -9.22 -14.60
N PHE A 74 7.65 -8.18 -15.29
CA PHE A 74 7.37 -6.79 -14.92
C PHE A 74 5.86 -6.55 -14.82
N PHE A 75 5.11 -6.94 -15.85
CA PHE A 75 3.67 -6.74 -15.88
C PHE A 75 2.96 -7.52 -14.78
N LEU A 76 3.39 -8.75 -14.50
CA LEU A 76 2.86 -9.57 -13.42
C LEU A 76 3.11 -8.91 -12.05
N PHE A 77 4.31 -8.38 -11.80
CA PHE A 77 4.59 -7.65 -10.57
C PHE A 77 3.75 -6.38 -10.43
N CYS A 78 3.52 -5.64 -11.52
CA CYS A 78 2.57 -4.52 -11.51
C CYS A 78 1.17 -4.99 -11.12
N LEU A 79 0.66 -6.09 -11.69
CA LEU A 79 -0.65 -6.63 -11.32
C LEU A 79 -0.72 -7.06 -9.84
N CYS A 80 0.30 -7.74 -9.33
CA CYS A 80 0.39 -8.09 -7.91
C CYS A 80 0.35 -6.84 -7.02
N TYR A 81 1.12 -5.81 -7.36
CA TYR A 81 1.13 -4.55 -6.64
C TYR A 81 -0.25 -3.85 -6.65
N ILE A 82 -0.91 -3.83 -7.80
CA ILE A 82 -2.25 -3.25 -7.95
C ILE A 82 -3.27 -4.01 -7.10
N LEU A 83 -3.21 -5.35 -7.12
CA LEU A 83 -4.05 -6.20 -6.30
C LEU A 83 -3.80 -5.96 -4.82
N GLU A 84 -2.55 -5.88 -4.36
CA GLU A 84 -2.23 -5.54 -2.98
C GLU A 84 -2.79 -4.18 -2.59
N CYS A 85 -2.64 -3.17 -3.44
CA CYS A 85 -3.17 -1.84 -3.15
C CYS A 85 -4.70 -1.77 -3.08
N ASN A 86 -5.42 -2.61 -3.84
CA ASN A 86 -6.89 -2.60 -3.90
C ASN A 86 -7.57 -3.63 -2.97
N LEU A 87 -6.94 -4.79 -2.74
CA LEU A 87 -7.51 -5.89 -1.93
C LEU A 87 -7.09 -5.82 -0.47
N VAL A 88 -5.92 -5.25 -0.17
CA VAL A 88 -5.56 -4.94 1.20
C VAL A 88 -6.09 -3.54 1.45
N PRO A 89 -7.17 -3.34 2.24
CA PRO A 89 -7.66 -2.01 2.57
C PRO A 89 -6.49 -1.20 3.17
N TYR A 90 -5.94 -0.30 2.34
CA TYR A 90 -4.95 0.67 2.76
C TYR A 90 -5.64 1.56 3.77
N GLY A 91 -5.28 1.35 5.03
CA GLY A 91 -6.00 1.85 6.18
C GLY A 91 -6.36 0.70 7.11
N SER A 92 -5.37 0.20 7.86
CA SER A 92 -5.65 -0.75 8.95
C SER A 92 -6.77 -0.16 9.83
N PRO A 93 -7.95 -0.79 9.90
CA PRO A 93 -9.05 -0.33 10.73
C PRO A 93 -8.58 -0.19 12.18
N SER A 94 -7.69 -1.09 12.62
CA SER A 94 -7.03 -1.05 13.92
C SER A 94 -6.24 0.23 14.16
N MET A 95 -5.58 0.76 13.13
CA MET A 95 -4.88 2.05 13.21
C MET A 95 -5.83 3.23 13.28
N LYS A 96 -6.92 3.22 12.51
CA LYS A 96 -7.98 4.25 12.60
C LYS A 96 -8.62 4.25 14.00
N ILE A 97 -8.88 3.06 14.55
CA ILE A 97 -9.40 2.85 15.91
C ILE A 97 -8.43 3.41 16.96
N LEU A 98 -7.15 3.02 16.92
CA LEU A 98 -6.14 3.49 17.87
C LEU A 98 -5.96 5.00 17.84
N GLU A 99 -5.98 5.60 16.66
CA GLU A 99 -5.87 7.04 16.50
C GLU A 99 -7.12 7.78 16.99
N PHE A 100 -8.30 7.26 16.66
CA PHE A 100 -9.57 7.81 17.14
C PHE A 100 -9.62 7.84 18.66
N VAL A 101 -9.37 6.70 19.31
CA VAL A 101 -9.34 6.60 20.78
C VAL A 101 -8.28 7.52 21.37
N ASN A 102 -7.10 7.63 20.77
CA ASN A 102 -6.04 8.51 21.25
C ASN A 102 -6.34 10.02 21.09
N ARG A 103 -7.21 10.40 20.15
CA ARG A 103 -7.66 11.80 19.95
C ARG A 103 -8.87 12.16 20.82
N SER A 104 -9.63 11.17 21.27
CA SER A 104 -10.77 11.38 22.17
C SER A 104 -10.34 11.87 23.54
N ALA A 105 -11.19 12.68 24.18
CA ALA A 105 -10.95 13.21 25.52
C ALA A 105 -10.70 12.07 26.52
N GLY A 106 -9.57 12.10 27.22
CA GLY A 106 -9.19 11.07 28.18
C GLY A 106 -8.61 9.77 27.59
N ALA A 107 -8.40 9.70 26.27
CA ALA A 107 -7.99 8.48 25.57
C ALA A 107 -9.01 7.33 25.69
N GLU A 108 -10.29 7.69 25.71
CA GLU A 108 -11.44 6.78 25.78
C GLU A 108 -12.39 7.04 24.62
N ALA A 109 -12.98 5.99 24.04
CA ALA A 109 -14.07 6.12 23.09
C ALA A 109 -15.16 5.09 23.35
N SER A 110 -16.44 5.49 23.19
CA SER A 110 -17.55 4.55 23.29
C SER A 110 -17.66 3.70 22.02
N HIS A 111 -18.28 2.53 22.14
CA HIS A 111 -18.52 1.66 21.00
C HIS A 111 -19.36 2.34 19.90
N VAL A 112 -20.35 3.14 20.30
CA VAL A 112 -21.20 3.91 19.37
C VAL A 112 -20.38 4.92 18.57
N GLN A 113 -19.49 5.67 19.23
CA GLN A 113 -18.62 6.64 18.57
C GLN A 113 -17.65 5.99 17.57
N LEU A 114 -17.10 4.82 17.93
CA LEU A 114 -16.21 4.05 17.05
C LEU A 114 -16.95 3.48 15.84
N LYS A 115 -18.18 2.99 16.05
CA LYS A 115 -19.02 2.45 14.98
C LYS A 115 -19.45 3.54 14.01
N ASP A 116 -19.83 4.71 14.51
CA ASP A 116 -20.19 5.87 13.69
C ASP A 116 -18.98 6.43 12.92
N TYR A 117 -17.80 6.46 13.54
CA TYR A 117 -16.55 6.89 12.90
C TYR A 117 -16.08 5.95 11.77
N LEU A 118 -16.37 4.64 11.88
CA LEU A 118 -15.95 3.61 10.93
C LEU A 118 -17.09 3.17 10.01
N THR A 119 -18.13 3.99 9.86
CA THR A 119 -19.33 3.67 9.07
C THR A 119 -18.94 3.29 7.65
N GLY A 120 -19.17 2.02 7.27
CA GLY A 120 -18.78 1.45 5.98
C GLY A 120 -17.82 0.25 6.07
N GLU A 121 -17.11 0.07 7.19
CA GLU A 121 -16.21 -1.06 7.38
C GLU A 121 -16.92 -2.21 8.11
N ARG A 122 -17.30 -3.26 7.37
CA ARG A 122 -18.03 -4.44 7.89
C ARG A 122 -17.23 -5.29 8.90
N ILE A 123 -15.99 -4.90 9.23
CA ILE A 123 -15.00 -5.71 9.99
C ILE A 123 -14.58 -5.03 11.32
N VAL A 124 -15.26 -3.95 11.75
CA VAL A 124 -14.86 -3.17 12.95
C VAL A 124 -14.82 -4.02 14.23
N GLN A 125 -15.80 -4.90 14.45
CA GLN A 125 -15.89 -5.66 15.70
C GLN A 125 -14.73 -6.65 15.87
N SER A 126 -14.47 -7.47 14.85
CA SER A 126 -13.34 -8.42 14.89
C SER A 126 -12.00 -7.73 15.12
N ARG A 127 -11.82 -6.48 14.64
CA ARG A 127 -10.61 -5.69 14.85
C ARG A 127 -10.50 -5.10 16.25
N LEU A 128 -11.63 -4.73 16.86
CA LEU A 128 -11.67 -4.33 18.27
C LEU A 128 -11.31 -5.51 19.16
N ASP A 129 -11.84 -6.69 18.86
CA ASP A 129 -11.54 -7.94 19.59
C ASP A 129 -10.05 -8.31 19.46
N ASP A 130 -9.48 -8.21 18.25
CA ASP A 130 -8.03 -8.39 18.02
C ASP A 130 -7.20 -7.42 18.87
N LEU A 131 -7.57 -6.14 18.91
CA LEU A 131 -6.85 -5.10 19.66
C LEU A 131 -6.96 -5.28 21.18
N VAL A 132 -8.09 -5.79 21.66
CA VAL A 132 -8.28 -6.17 23.07
C VAL A 132 -7.42 -7.40 23.40
N ALA A 133 -7.46 -8.44 22.57
CA ALA A 133 -6.64 -9.63 22.74
C ALA A 133 -5.13 -9.32 22.71
N SER A 134 -4.72 -8.34 21.91
CA SER A 134 -3.34 -7.85 21.82
C SER A 134 -2.89 -6.98 23.01
N GLY A 135 -3.81 -6.58 23.90
CA GLY A 135 -3.52 -5.68 25.02
C GLY A 135 -3.24 -4.24 24.62
N TYR A 136 -3.62 -3.82 23.41
CA TYR A 136 -3.43 -2.43 22.95
C TYR A 136 -4.54 -1.51 23.40
N ILE A 137 -5.75 -2.03 23.53
CA ILE A 137 -6.91 -1.37 24.13
C ILE A 137 -7.54 -2.29 25.17
N ALA A 138 -8.22 -1.74 26.17
CA ALA A 138 -9.07 -2.50 27.08
C ALA A 138 -10.53 -2.10 26.88
N PHE A 139 -11.44 -3.05 27.08
CA PHE A 139 -12.87 -2.81 27.03
C PHE A 139 -13.48 -3.07 28.42
N ASP A 140 -14.18 -2.09 28.97
CA ASP A 140 -14.80 -2.18 30.31
C ASP A 140 -16.29 -2.59 30.29
N GLY A 141 -16.82 -2.91 29.10
CA GLY A 141 -18.24 -3.19 28.87
C GLY A 141 -19.00 -2.05 28.21
N ALA A 142 -18.51 -0.82 28.30
CA ALA A 142 -19.13 0.37 27.69
C ALA A 142 -18.15 1.20 26.83
N ARG A 143 -16.87 1.18 27.17
CA ARG A 143 -15.82 2.04 26.59
C ARG A 143 -14.56 1.27 26.27
N TYR A 144 -13.87 1.74 25.24
CA TYR A 144 -12.52 1.29 24.88
C TYR A 144 -11.50 2.31 25.37
N THR A 145 -10.51 1.84 26.13
CA THR A 145 -9.46 2.68 26.72
C THR A 145 -8.09 2.26 26.19
N LEU A 146 -7.28 3.24 25.78
CA LEU A 146 -5.94 2.96 25.23
C LEU A 146 -4.95 2.54 26.34
N GLN A 147 -4.40 1.33 26.20
CA GLN A 147 -3.39 0.80 27.12
C GLN A 147 -1.98 1.36 26.81
N PRO A 148 -1.01 1.28 27.75
CA PRO A 148 0.34 1.80 27.54
C PRO A 148 1.04 1.28 26.28
N GLY A 149 0.79 0.01 25.91
CA GLY A 149 1.28 -0.59 24.66
C GLY A 149 0.68 0.09 23.43
N GLY A 150 -0.64 0.26 23.39
CA GLY A 150 -1.35 0.97 22.32
C GLY A 150 -0.89 2.42 22.18
N ARG A 151 -0.61 3.11 23.31
CA ARG A 151 -0.10 4.50 23.31
C ARG A 151 1.28 4.62 22.66
N ARG A 152 2.16 3.62 22.80
CA ARG A 152 3.48 3.63 22.15
C ARG A 152 3.32 3.44 20.64
N VAL A 153 2.52 2.46 20.23
CA VAL A 153 2.25 2.16 18.80
C VAL A 153 1.59 3.35 18.12
N ALA A 154 0.57 3.95 18.75
CA ALA A 154 -0.11 5.13 18.22
C ALA A 154 0.85 6.34 18.05
N ARG A 155 1.75 6.58 19.01
CA ARG A 155 2.77 7.64 18.90
C ARG A 155 3.80 7.37 17.81
N LEU A 156 4.32 6.14 17.74
CA LEU A 156 5.28 5.74 16.71
C LEU A 156 4.69 5.93 15.31
N MET A 157 3.44 5.51 15.13
CA MET A 157 2.74 5.65 13.86
C MET A 157 2.41 7.09 13.51
N ARG A 158 2.07 7.92 14.50
CA ARG A 158 1.91 9.37 14.28
C ARG A 158 3.21 10.00 13.79
N ALA A 159 4.35 9.64 14.39
CA ALA A 159 5.66 10.12 13.96
C ALA A 159 6.00 9.64 12.54
N TYR A 160 5.77 8.36 12.25
CA TYR A 160 5.92 7.79 10.91
C TYR A 160 5.07 8.55 9.88
N ARG A 161 3.79 8.79 10.16
CA ARG A 161 2.90 9.53 9.25
C ARG A 161 3.29 10.98 9.06
N GLN A 162 3.78 11.66 10.10
CA GLN A 162 4.30 13.02 9.99
C GLN A 162 5.55 13.09 9.10
N LEU A 163 6.42 12.07 9.20
CA LEU A 163 7.61 11.96 8.35
C LEU A 163 7.24 11.74 6.86
N PHE A 164 6.17 10.98 6.61
CA PHE A 164 5.74 10.61 5.26
C PHE A 164 4.55 11.42 4.69
N ARG A 165 3.98 12.37 5.45
CA ARG A 165 2.78 13.16 5.11
C ARG A 165 1.57 12.31 4.67
N LEU A 166 1.33 11.20 5.35
CA LEU A 166 0.20 10.29 5.08
C LEU A 166 -1.05 10.73 5.86
N GLU A 167 -2.23 10.66 5.26
CA GLU A 167 -3.49 11.01 5.93
C GLU A 167 -3.96 9.87 6.86
N ALA A 168 -4.99 10.15 7.68
CA ALA A 168 -5.52 9.19 8.65
C ALA A 168 -6.27 8.04 7.95
N GLY A 169 -5.52 7.04 7.49
CA GLY A 169 -6.06 5.90 6.75
C GLY A 169 -5.34 5.60 5.44
N GLY A 170 -4.33 6.38 5.06
CA GLY A 170 -3.66 6.27 3.76
C GLY A 170 -3.46 7.66 3.21
#